data_AF-A0A7S4UMN3-F1
#
_entry.id   AF-A0A7S4UMN3-F1
#
_cell.length_a   1.000
_cell.length_b   1.000
_cell.length_c   1.000
_cell.angle_alpha   90.00
_cell.angle_beta   90.00
_cell.angle_gamma   90.00
#
_symmetry.space_group_name_H-M   'P 1'
#
loop_
_entity.id
_entity.type
_entity.pdbx_description
1 polymer ?
#
loop_
_entity_poly.entity_id
_entity_poly.type
_entity_poly.pdbx_seq_one_letter_code
_entity_poly.pdbx_strand_id
1 'polypeptide(L)'
;MKIEVVVNKKTVSMDMAASAKFGELMKALNIEEGIDVAKQVFLYDHKQIRMPSYESGQLVVYDGAERAVTEDRTLSDLKIDGSEPLVCGELQDEWLEDMKWGAFGHTIYEADYLKHREYVVFNAQQQH
;
A
#
# COMPACT_ATOMS: atom_id res chain seq x y z
N MET A 1 -9.70 -12.11 -13.23
CA MET A 1 -10.38 -11.72 -11.98
C MET A 1 -10.41 -10.21 -11.91
N LYS A 2 -11.47 -9.65 -11.34
CA LYS A 2 -11.59 -8.20 -11.18
C LYS A 2 -11.18 -7.84 -9.76
N ILE A 3 -10.18 -6.99 -9.61
CA ILE A 3 -9.68 -6.50 -8.32
C ILE A 3 -10.09 -5.04 -8.17
N GLU A 4 -10.62 -4.69 -7.01
CA GLU A 4 -10.93 -3.31 -6.66
C GLU A 4 -9.89 -2.77 -5.67
N VAL A 5 -9.35 -1.60 -5.96
CA VAL A 5 -8.39 -0.90 -5.10
C VAL A 5 -8.92 0.48 -4.77
N VAL A 6 -9.08 0.77 -3.49
CA VAL A 6 -9.46 2.09 -3.01
C VAL A 6 -8.21 2.95 -2.86
N VAL A 7 -8.15 4.04 -3.63
CA VAL A 7 -7.08 5.05 -3.61
C VAL A 7 -7.74 6.42 -3.46
N ASN A 8 -7.35 7.18 -2.44
CA ASN A 8 -7.86 8.53 -2.20
C ASN A 8 -9.40 8.68 -2.31
N LYS A 9 -10.14 7.80 -1.62
CA LYS A 9 -11.63 7.71 -1.64
C LYS A 9 -12.24 7.37 -3.01
N LYS A 10 -11.43 7.07 -4.02
CA LYS A 10 -11.88 6.54 -5.32
C LYS A 10 -11.64 5.04 -5.34
N THR A 11 -12.50 4.31 -6.04
CA THR A 11 -12.30 2.88 -6.29
C THR A 11 -11.84 2.70 -7.72
N VAL A 12 -10.64 2.15 -7.88
CA VAL A 12 -10.06 1.74 -9.14
C VAL A 12 -10.37 0.26 -9.35
N SER A 13 -10.91 -0.08 -10.51
CA SER A 13 -11.22 -1.47 -10.89
C SER A 13 -10.21 -1.96 -11.91
N MET A 14 -9.58 -3.09 -11.65
CA MET A 14 -8.51 -3.63 -12.48
C MET A 14 -8.78 -5.09 -12.86
N ASP A 15 -8.68 -5.40 -14.15
CA ASP A 15 -8.77 -6.77 -14.65
C ASP A 15 -7.40 -7.45 -14.59
N MET A 16 -7.27 -8.45 -13.72
CA MET A 16 -6.03 -9.18 -13.47
C MET A 16 -6.15 -10.64 -13.93
N ALA A 17 -5.07 -11.23 -14.43
CA ALA A 17 -5.02 -12.67 -14.67
C ALA A 17 -5.14 -13.46 -13.35
N ALA A 18 -5.69 -14.68 -13.39
CA ALA A 18 -5.80 -15.51 -12.18
C ALA A 18 -4.43 -15.88 -11.57
N SER A 19 -3.41 -15.99 -12.43
CA SER A 19 -2.02 -16.24 -12.08
C SER A 19 -1.22 -14.96 -11.79
N ALA A 20 -1.86 -13.79 -11.77
CA ALA A 20 -1.17 -12.53 -11.60
C ALA A 20 -0.46 -12.46 -10.24
N LYS A 21 0.73 -11.87 -10.25
CA LYS A 21 1.50 -11.58 -9.03
C LYS A 21 1.11 -10.26 -8.40
N PHE A 22 1.43 -10.10 -7.12
CA PHE A 22 1.18 -8.85 -6.41
C PHE A 22 1.97 -7.69 -7.04
N GLY A 23 3.21 -7.91 -7.46
CA GLY A 23 3.98 -6.91 -8.19
C GLY A 23 3.32 -6.44 -9.49
N GLU A 24 2.52 -7.27 -10.17
CA GLU A 24 1.77 -6.88 -11.36
C GLU A 24 0.58 -5.97 -11.02
N LEU A 25 -0.10 -6.24 -9.90
CA LEU A 25 -1.15 -5.34 -9.38
C LEU A 25 -0.56 -3.96 -9.06
N MET A 26 0.59 -3.92 -8.36
CA MET A 26 1.25 -2.65 -8.02
C MET A 26 1.65 -1.84 -9.26
N LYS A 27 2.21 -2.51 -10.28
CA LYS A 27 2.57 -1.88 -11.55
C LYS A 27 1.35 -1.35 -12.29
N ALA A 28 0.26 -2.11 -12.33
CA ALA A 28 -0.95 -1.67 -13.00
C ALA A 28 -1.61 -0.49 -12.25
N LEU A 29 -1.54 -0.45 -10.91
CA LEU A 29 -1.95 0.72 -10.14
C LEU A 29 -1.04 1.95 -10.37
N ASN A 30 0.26 1.74 -10.54
CA ASN A 30 1.19 2.81 -10.92
C ASN A 30 0.82 3.42 -12.27
N ILE A 31 0.44 2.59 -13.25
CA ILE A 31 0.00 3.06 -14.57
C ILE A 31 -1.29 3.89 -14.47
N GLU A 32 -2.24 3.46 -13.62
CA GLU A 32 -3.56 4.08 -13.51
C GLU A 32 -3.56 5.35 -12.66
N GLU A 33 -2.94 5.32 -11.47
CA GLU A 33 -2.99 6.41 -10.48
C GLU A 33 -1.67 7.18 -10.34
N GLY A 34 -0.59 6.75 -11.01
CA GLY A 34 0.71 7.43 -10.99
C GLY A 34 1.54 7.24 -9.72
N ILE A 35 1.10 6.41 -8.78
CA ILE A 35 1.82 6.16 -7.51
C ILE A 35 2.99 5.22 -7.77
N ASP A 36 4.21 5.61 -7.44
CA ASP A 36 5.41 4.75 -7.60
C ASP A 36 5.25 3.43 -6.82
N VAL A 37 5.53 2.30 -7.46
CA VAL A 37 5.49 0.96 -6.85
C VAL A 37 6.25 0.92 -5.52
N ALA A 38 7.41 1.56 -5.44
CA ALA A 38 8.21 1.57 -4.21
C ALA A 38 7.56 2.36 -3.07
N LYS A 39 6.64 3.29 -3.38
CA LYS A 39 5.92 4.13 -2.43
C LYS A 39 4.51 3.61 -2.13
N GLN A 40 4.02 2.63 -2.89
CA GLN A 40 2.69 2.05 -2.65
C GLN A 40 2.67 1.23 -1.35
N VAL A 41 1.65 1.49 -0.55
CA VAL A 41 1.38 0.76 0.69
C VAL A 41 -0.03 0.20 0.64
N PHE A 42 -0.15 -1.13 0.55
CA PHE A 42 -1.45 -1.81 0.53
C PHE A 42 -1.86 -2.27 1.91
N LEU A 43 -3.14 -2.12 2.23
CA LEU A 43 -3.78 -2.74 3.38
C LEU A 43 -4.80 -3.77 2.90
N TYR A 44 -4.70 -4.99 3.42
CA TYR A 44 -5.60 -6.10 3.12
C TYR A 44 -5.55 -7.12 4.26
N ASP A 45 -6.71 -7.63 4.72
CA ASP A 45 -6.79 -8.62 5.81
C ASP A 45 -5.95 -8.24 7.05
N HIS A 46 -6.10 -6.98 7.51
CA HIS A 46 -5.32 -6.38 8.62
C HIS A 46 -3.79 -6.34 8.44
N LYS A 47 -3.28 -6.75 7.28
CA LYS A 47 -1.86 -6.74 6.94
C LYS A 47 -1.53 -5.54 6.07
N GLN A 48 -0.29 -5.09 6.19
CA GLN A 48 0.30 -4.14 5.27
C GLN A 48 1.26 -4.87 4.33
N ILE A 49 1.14 -4.62 3.03
CA ILE A 49 1.97 -5.23 2.00
C ILE A 49 2.67 -4.11 1.22
N ARG A 50 3.99 -4.25 1.03
CA ARG A 50 4.84 -3.29 0.30
C ARG A 50 5.83 -4.02 -0.60
N MET A 51 6.34 -3.33 -1.62
CA MET A 51 7.47 -3.78 -2.44
C MET A 51 8.53 -2.67 -2.51
N PRO A 52 9.30 -2.45 -1.41
CA PRO A 52 10.25 -1.36 -1.35
C PRO A 52 11.43 -1.57 -2.30
N SER A 53 11.99 -0.49 -2.82
CA SER A 53 13.07 -0.51 -3.82
C SER A 53 14.35 -1.20 -3.34
N TYR A 54 14.60 -1.21 -2.03
CA TYR A 54 15.78 -1.85 -1.43
C TYR A 54 15.63 -3.37 -1.21
N GLU A 55 14.41 -3.93 -1.34
CA GLU A 55 14.15 -5.37 -1.25
C GLU A 55 13.83 -5.90 -2.65
N SER A 56 14.88 -6.18 -3.45
CA SER A 56 14.86 -6.48 -4.89
C SER A 56 13.68 -7.34 -5.42
N GLY A 57 12.52 -6.73 -5.66
CA GLY A 57 11.32 -7.44 -6.11
C GLY A 57 10.69 -8.37 -5.07
N GLN A 58 11.01 -8.19 -3.79
CA GLN A 58 10.42 -8.93 -2.68
C GLN A 58 9.28 -8.14 -2.05
N LEU A 59 8.28 -8.88 -1.56
CA LEU A 59 7.19 -8.35 -0.76
C LEU A 59 7.61 -8.29 0.70
N VAL A 60 7.39 -7.14 1.31
CA VAL A 60 7.45 -6.97 2.75
C VAL A 60 6.02 -6.94 3.26
N VAL A 61 5.70 -7.91 4.11
CA VAL A 61 4.39 -8.03 4.76
C VAL A 61 4.56 -7.70 6.24
N TYR A 62 3.76 -6.77 6.73
CA TYR A 62 3.64 -6.45 8.14
C TYR A 62 2.29 -6.96 8.66
N ASP A 63 2.34 -7.74 9.73
CA ASP A 63 1.17 -8.20 10.49
C ASP A 63 1.32 -7.66 11.93
N GLY A 64 0.73 -6.49 12.16
CA GLY A 64 1.02 -5.70 13.37
C GLY A 64 2.50 -5.35 13.47
N ALA A 65 3.19 -5.87 14.50
CA ALA A 65 4.60 -5.64 14.74
C ALA A 65 5.53 -6.64 14.03
N GLU A 66 4.99 -7.71 13.47
CA GLU A 66 5.78 -8.73 12.79
C GLU A 66 6.10 -8.29 11.35
N ARG A 67 7.36 -8.46 10.93
CA ARG A 67 7.81 -8.19 9.58
C ARG A 67 8.29 -9.48 8.92
N ALA A 68 7.68 -9.84 7.80
CA ALA A 68 8.11 -10.93 6.94
C ALA A 68 8.55 -10.40 5.58
N VAL A 69 9.66 -10.90 5.07
CA VAL A 69 10.12 -10.67 3.69
C VAL A 69 9.92 -11.95 2.91
N THR A 70 9.21 -11.88 1.80
CA THR A 70 8.93 -13.03 0.93
C THR A 70 9.11 -12.63 -0.53
N GLU A 71 9.39 -13.60 -1.38
CA GLU A 71 9.34 -13.40 -2.83
C GLU A 71 7.94 -12.98 -3.28
N ASP A 72 7.86 -12.32 -4.44
CA ASP A 72 6.60 -11.91 -5.07
C ASP A 72 5.71 -13.12 -5.39
N ARG A 73 4.56 -13.16 -4.71
CA ARG A 73 3.58 -14.24 -4.76
C ARG A 73 2.40 -13.90 -5.66
N THR A 74 1.64 -14.93 -6.05
CA THR A 74 0.38 -14.71 -6.75
C THR A 74 -0.64 -14.04 -5.83
N LEU A 75 -1.58 -13.29 -6.40
CA LEU A 75 -2.70 -12.71 -5.64
C LEU A 75 -3.47 -13.79 -4.87
N SER A 76 -3.67 -14.96 -5.49
CA SER A 76 -4.33 -16.12 -4.89
C SER A 76 -3.59 -16.67 -3.66
N ASP A 77 -2.24 -16.73 -3.69
CA ASP A 77 -1.44 -17.17 -2.53
C ASP A 77 -1.58 -16.21 -1.34
N LEU A 78 -1.84 -14.94 -1.62
CA LEU A 78 -2.11 -13.90 -0.63
C LEU A 78 -3.60 -13.81 -0.27
N LYS A 79 -4.43 -14.74 -0.79
CA LYS A 79 -5.89 -14.79 -0.64
C LYS A 79 -6.62 -13.58 -1.22
N ILE A 80 -5.99 -12.82 -2.11
CA ILE A 80 -6.59 -11.71 -2.84
C ILE A 80 -7.28 -12.28 -4.07
N ASP A 81 -8.61 -12.37 -4.03
CA ASP A 81 -9.45 -12.96 -5.09
C ASP A 81 -10.47 -11.98 -5.70
N GLY A 82 -10.51 -10.74 -5.19
CA GLY A 82 -11.45 -9.70 -5.61
C GLY A 82 -12.80 -9.74 -4.89
N SER A 83 -12.97 -10.59 -3.88
CA SER A 83 -14.16 -10.59 -3.01
C SER A 83 -14.27 -9.34 -2.15
N GLU A 84 -13.13 -8.74 -1.79
CA GLU A 84 -13.03 -7.52 -1.00
C GLU A 84 -12.05 -6.53 -1.67
N PRO A 85 -12.31 -5.21 -1.55
CA PRO A 85 -11.40 -4.21 -2.06
C PRO A 85 -10.14 -4.12 -1.22
N LEU A 86 -9.00 -3.86 -1.87
CA LEU A 86 -7.77 -3.47 -1.20
C LEU A 86 -7.75 -1.97 -0.98
N VAL A 87 -7.00 -1.49 0.01
CA VAL A 87 -6.76 -0.05 0.18
C VAL A 87 -5.30 0.24 -0.14
N CYS A 88 -5.02 1.20 -1.02
CA CYS A 88 -3.66 1.64 -1.30
C CYS A 88 -3.45 3.10 -0.84
N GLY A 89 -2.38 3.32 -0.09
CA GLY A 89 -1.83 4.62 0.25
C GLY A 89 -0.47 4.83 -0.40
N GLU A 90 0.04 6.05 -0.29
CA GLU A 90 1.37 6.43 -0.76
C GLU A 90 2.25 6.83 0.43
N LEU A 91 3.47 6.28 0.45
CA LEU A 91 4.54 6.66 1.37
C LEU A 91 5.08 8.03 0.95
N GLN A 92 4.99 9.01 1.85
CA GLN A 92 5.59 10.32 1.63
C GLN A 92 7.01 10.31 2.21
N ASP A 93 8.02 10.48 1.35
CA ASP A 93 9.41 10.66 1.75
C ASP A 93 9.59 12.10 2.22
N GLU A 94 9.59 12.36 3.53
CA GLU A 94 10.11 13.63 4.05
C GLU A 94 11.15 13.36 5.14
N TRP A 95 12.41 13.56 4.76
CA TRP A 95 13.36 14.18 5.67
C TRP A 95 12.73 15.49 6.21
N LEU A 96 12.62 15.61 7.55
CA LEU A 96 12.69 16.83 8.39
C LEU A 96 11.49 17.18 9.30
N GLU A 97 11.88 17.59 10.51
CA GLU A 97 11.25 18.57 11.42
C GLU A 97 9.98 18.20 12.22
N ASP A 98 9.96 18.71 13.46
CA ASP A 98 8.92 18.48 14.47
C ASP A 98 7.54 18.94 13.99
N MET A 99 6.75 18.02 13.44
CA MET A 99 5.34 18.27 13.18
C MET A 99 4.59 18.45 14.51
N LYS A 100 4.08 19.66 14.71
CA LYS A 100 3.12 19.98 15.77
C LYS A 100 1.84 19.18 15.53
N TRP A 101 1.62 18.21 16.41
CA TRP A 101 0.36 17.52 16.65
C TRP A 101 -0.78 18.54 16.74
N GLY A 102 -1.60 18.62 15.71
CA GLY A 102 -2.65 19.64 15.66
C GLY A 102 -3.53 19.55 14.44
N ALA A 103 -4.59 18.75 14.59
CA ALA A 103 -5.85 18.83 13.87
C ALA A 103 -5.83 18.55 12.37
N PHE A 104 -6.29 17.36 11.96
CA PHE A 104 -7.45 17.19 11.06
C PHE A 104 -8.02 15.77 11.26
N GLY A 105 -9.33 15.66 11.40
CA GLY A 105 -10.05 14.47 11.89
C GLY A 105 -10.10 13.27 10.94
N HIS A 106 -8.97 12.59 10.73
CA HIS A 106 -8.89 11.33 10.00
C HIS A 106 -8.17 10.27 10.84
N THR A 107 -8.66 9.03 10.80
CA THR A 107 -8.07 7.88 11.49
C THR A 107 -6.68 7.61 10.92
N ILE A 108 -5.67 8.20 11.55
CA ILE A 108 -4.27 7.87 11.34
C ILE A 108 -4.08 6.48 11.94
N TYR A 109 -3.74 5.48 11.10
CA TYR A 109 -3.13 4.26 11.61
C TYR A 109 -1.70 4.64 11.99
N GLU A 110 -1.46 4.79 13.29
CA GLU A 110 -0.13 4.86 13.86
C GLU A 110 0.59 3.55 13.51
N ALA A 111 1.45 3.58 12.49
CA ALA A 111 2.33 2.47 12.16
C ALA A 111 3.51 2.49 13.13
N ASP A 112 3.23 2.20 14.40
CA ASP A 112 4.15 2.22 15.54
C ASP A 112 5.32 1.21 15.42
N TYR A 113 5.34 0.41 14.35
CA TYR A 113 6.36 -0.61 14.06
C TYR A 113 7.47 -0.14 13.12
N LEU A 114 7.41 1.07 12.58
CA LEU A 114 8.46 1.59 11.72
C LEU A 114 9.57 2.19 12.61
N LYS A 115 10.72 1.53 12.66
CA LYS A 115 11.95 2.05 13.32
C LYS A 115 12.46 3.37 12.70
N HIS A 116 11.82 3.83 11.64
CA HIS A 116 11.97 5.13 11.00
C HIS A 116 10.59 5.81 10.97
N ARG A 117 10.49 7.10 11.31
CA ARG A 117 9.24 7.85 11.19
C ARG A 117 8.85 7.95 9.71
N GLU A 118 8.01 7.06 9.22
CA GLU A 118 7.43 7.19 7.88
C GLU A 118 5.95 7.54 8.00
N TYR A 119 5.50 8.53 7.23
CA TYR A 119 4.09 8.88 7.14
C TYR A 119 3.47 8.18 5.92
N VAL A 120 2.40 7.44 6.15
CA VAL A 120 1.57 6.88 5.08
C VAL A 120 0.29 7.68 5.03
N VAL A 121 0.02 8.30 3.88
CA VAL A 121 -1.20 9.08 3.69
C VAL A 121 -2.24 8.22 2.99
N PHE A 122 -3.28 7.85 3.73
CA PHE A 122 -4.51 7.33 3.16
C PHE A 122 -5.45 8.52 2.98
N ASN A 123 -5.62 8.94 1.72
CA ASN A 123 -6.34 10.15 1.29
C ASN A 123 -5.55 11.46 1.48
N ALA A 124 -4.74 11.83 0.48
CA ALA A 124 -4.28 13.20 0.35
C ALA A 124 -5.29 13.98 -0.51
N GLN A 125 -5.96 14.97 0.09
CA GLN A 125 -6.42 16.10 -0.72
C GLN A 125 -5.15 16.80 -1.21
N GLN A 126 -4.85 16.69 -2.50
CA GLN A 126 -3.97 17.68 -3.12
C GLN A 126 -4.74 19.01 -3.11
N GLN A 127 -4.42 19.87 -2.15
CA GLN A 127 -4.66 21.30 -2.32
C GLN A 127 -3.49 21.84 -3.15
N HIS A 128 -3.69 21.95 -4.47
CA HIS A 128 -3.60 23.18 -5.25
C HIS A 128 -3.68 22.89 -6.75
#